data_AF-A0A1W9VUY7-F1
#
_entry.id   AF-A0A1W9VUY7-F1
#
_cell.length_a   1.000
_cell.length_b   1.000
_cell.length_c   1.000
_cell.angle_alpha   90.00
_cell.angle_beta   90.00
_cell.angle_gamma   90.00
#
_symmetry.space_group_name_H-M   'P 1'
#
loop_
_entity.id
_entity.type
_entity.pdbx_description
1 polymer ?
#
loop_
_entity_poly.entity_id
_entity_poly.type
_entity_poly.pdbx_seq_one_letter_code
_entity_poly.pdbx_strand_id
1 'polypeptide(L)'
;MNKLLITFLLVISLATVCANEVISGDFTMDNVNPTINLTAPATLDVLASESNSPITWSASDGNLATNPITIEYRDDIVANLEIIASAEANDGTYEWTAPDVSSVTAEIKVTAVDNFGNSGSANSVFAIANDYGDYVETLVSVVNPPIINLPVINFGTVDTPFFDTPTILFTFATAPNAFPLRGQVRRFPV
;
A
#
# COMPACT_ATOMS: atom_id res chain seq x y z
N MET A 1 72.05 48.68 12.16
CA MET A 1 70.98 47.94 12.88
C MET A 1 69.71 47.73 12.04
N ASN A 2 69.36 48.64 11.11
CA ASN A 2 68.09 48.57 10.39
C ASN A 2 68.00 47.50 9.27
N LYS A 3 69.13 47.10 8.66
CA LYS A 3 69.14 46.06 7.61
C LYS A 3 68.70 44.69 8.13
N LEU A 4 69.04 44.35 9.38
CA LEU A 4 68.68 43.06 9.98
C LEU A 4 67.18 43.00 10.34
N LEU A 5 66.63 44.12 10.83
CA LEU A 5 65.23 44.25 11.24
C LEU A 5 64.25 44.24 10.05
N ILE A 6 64.61 44.90 8.94
CA ILE A 6 63.80 44.94 7.72
C ILE A 6 63.74 43.55 7.07
N THR A 7 64.86 42.83 7.00
CA THR A 7 64.87 41.47 6.44
C THR A 7 64.07 40.51 7.32
N PHE A 8 64.15 40.61 8.65
CA PHE A 8 63.39 39.77 9.57
C PHE A 8 61.87 39.98 9.42
N LEU A 9 61.43 41.24 9.32
CA LEU A 9 60.02 41.59 9.08
C LEU A 9 59.51 41.14 7.70
N LEU A 10 60.34 41.24 6.65
CA LEU A 10 59.98 40.78 5.30
C LEU A 10 59.85 39.25 5.25
N VAL A 11 60.74 38.52 5.93
CA VAL A 11 60.72 37.05 6.01
C VAL A 11 59.50 36.57 6.82
N ILE A 12 59.14 37.25 7.91
CA ILE A 12 57.91 36.98 8.67
C ILE A 12 56.67 37.25 7.81
N SER A 13 56.62 38.36 7.09
CA SER A 13 55.49 38.70 6.21
C SER A 13 55.32 37.72 5.05
N LEU A 14 56.41 37.21 4.48
CA LEU A 14 56.39 36.22 3.39
C LEU A 14 55.95 34.84 3.91
N ALA A 15 56.38 34.48 5.13
CA ALA A 15 55.96 33.26 5.83
C ALA A 15 54.47 33.28 6.23
N THR A 16 53.93 34.46 6.55
CA THR A 16 52.50 34.63 6.88
C THR A 16 51.60 34.52 5.64
N VAL A 17 52.08 34.88 4.45
CA VAL A 17 51.32 34.75 3.19
C VAL A 17 51.26 33.29 2.71
N CYS A 18 52.31 32.50 2.91
CA CYS A 18 52.30 31.07 2.54
C CYS A 18 51.55 30.16 3.54
N ALA A 19 51.11 30.70 4.67
CA ALA A 19 50.24 30.03 5.64
C ALA A 19 48.73 30.27 5.39
N ASN A 20 48.35 30.87 4.25
CA ASN A 20 46.94 30.99 3.87
C ASN A 20 46.43 29.61 3.46
N GLU A 21 46.09 28.82 4.46
CA GLU A 21 45.54 27.48 4.36
C GLU A 21 44.24 27.56 3.54
N VAL A 22 44.30 27.03 2.32
CA VAL A 22 43.08 26.63 1.62
C VAL A 22 42.54 25.48 2.46
N ILE A 23 41.48 25.72 3.22
CA ILE A 23 40.72 24.66 3.87
C ILE A 23 40.09 23.83 2.76
N SER A 24 40.85 22.86 2.29
CA SER A 24 40.40 21.84 1.36
C SER A 24 39.53 20.88 2.15
N GLY A 25 38.27 21.26 2.36
CA GLY A 25 37.24 20.28 2.68
C GLY A 25 37.03 19.40 1.46
N ASP A 26 36.97 18.09 1.65
CA ASP A 26 36.57 17.19 0.59
C ASP A 26 35.14 17.54 0.18
N PHE A 27 34.97 18.05 -1.04
CA PHE A 27 33.65 18.24 -1.61
C PHE A 27 33.21 16.92 -2.23
N THR A 28 32.38 16.18 -1.49
CA THR A 28 31.76 14.95 -1.99
C THR A 28 30.43 15.31 -2.64
N MET A 29 30.24 14.87 -3.89
CA MET A 29 28.98 14.97 -4.62
C MET A 29 28.51 13.56 -4.95
N ASP A 30 27.24 13.30 -4.72
CA ASP A 30 26.55 12.08 -5.15
C ASP A 30 25.42 12.43 -6.11
N ASN A 31 25.31 11.67 -7.19
CA ASN A 31 24.25 11.80 -8.19
C ASN A 31 23.59 10.45 -8.53
N VAL A 32 23.82 9.43 -7.71
CA VAL A 32 23.24 8.11 -7.87
C VAL A 32 21.96 8.04 -7.04
N ASN A 33 20.86 7.66 -7.67
CA ASN A 33 19.60 7.46 -6.97
C ASN A 33 19.61 6.10 -6.26
N PRO A 34 19.01 6.02 -5.05
CA PRO A 34 18.74 4.75 -4.40
C PRO A 34 17.99 3.76 -5.29
N THR A 35 18.33 2.48 -5.20
CA THR A 35 17.57 1.40 -5.86
C THR A 35 16.53 0.83 -4.90
N ILE A 36 15.30 0.63 -5.39
CA ILE A 36 14.18 0.07 -4.61
C ILE A 36 13.57 -1.11 -5.34
N ASN A 37 13.25 -2.16 -4.58
CA ASN A 37 12.41 -3.26 -5.04
C ASN A 37 11.28 -3.47 -4.03
N LEU A 38 10.04 -3.25 -4.47
CA LEU A 38 8.83 -3.50 -3.68
C LEU A 38 8.40 -4.95 -3.89
N THR A 39 8.37 -5.74 -2.82
CA THR A 39 8.11 -7.19 -2.87
C THR A 39 6.70 -7.56 -2.45
N ALA A 40 6.05 -6.78 -1.59
CA ALA A 40 4.65 -6.95 -1.24
C ALA A 40 4.01 -5.60 -0.86
N PRO A 41 2.72 -5.39 -1.20
CA PRO A 41 1.93 -6.20 -2.13
C PRO A 41 2.53 -6.19 -3.53
N ALA A 42 2.48 -7.31 -4.24
CA ALA A 42 2.92 -7.40 -5.63
C ALA A 42 1.81 -6.97 -6.58
N THR A 43 2.18 -6.66 -7.82
CA THR A 43 1.19 -6.31 -8.84
C THR A 43 0.22 -7.47 -9.05
N LEU A 44 -1.09 -7.19 -9.07
CA LEU A 44 -2.20 -8.15 -9.15
C LEU A 44 -2.47 -8.98 -7.88
N ASP A 45 -1.81 -8.71 -6.75
CA ASP A 45 -2.22 -9.30 -5.48
C ASP A 45 -3.64 -8.87 -5.11
N VAL A 46 -4.31 -9.67 -4.28
CA VAL A 46 -5.62 -9.35 -3.72
C VAL A 46 -5.51 -9.40 -2.20
N LEU A 47 -5.65 -8.24 -1.56
CA LEU A 47 -5.64 -8.10 -0.10
C LEU A 47 -7.08 -8.10 0.41
N ALA A 48 -7.31 -8.66 1.60
CA ALA A 48 -8.59 -8.52 2.27
C ALA A 48 -8.70 -7.13 2.91
N SER A 49 -9.85 -6.47 2.77
CA SER A 49 -10.12 -5.21 3.48
C SER A 49 -10.01 -5.40 5.01
N GLU A 50 -9.60 -4.35 5.72
CA GLU A 50 -9.41 -4.34 7.18
C GLU A 50 -8.43 -5.41 7.73
N SER A 51 -7.68 -6.08 6.85
CA SER A 51 -6.72 -7.10 7.22
C SER A 51 -5.30 -6.54 7.34
N ASN A 52 -4.53 -7.12 8.24
CA ASN A 52 -3.12 -6.79 8.37
C ASN A 52 -2.33 -7.44 7.22
N SER A 53 -1.75 -6.61 6.37
CA SER A 53 -1.01 -6.97 5.17
C SER A 53 0.34 -6.23 5.17
N PRO A 54 1.47 -6.90 5.45
CA PRO A 54 2.75 -6.24 5.52
C PRO A 54 3.19 -5.72 4.16
N ILE A 55 3.66 -4.48 4.13
CA ILE A 55 4.37 -3.91 2.98
C ILE A 55 5.83 -4.31 3.14
N THR A 56 6.43 -4.87 2.09
CA THR A 56 7.83 -5.36 2.15
C THR A 56 8.64 -4.84 0.97
N TRP A 57 9.90 -4.48 1.23
CA TRP A 57 10.78 -3.91 0.22
C TRP A 57 12.25 -4.22 0.51
N SER A 58 13.11 -3.91 -0.47
CA SER A 58 14.55 -3.74 -0.26
C SER A 58 15.01 -2.44 -0.90
N ALA A 59 15.73 -1.60 -0.13
CA ALA A 59 16.38 -0.40 -0.61
C ALA A 59 17.90 -0.48 -0.46
N SER A 60 18.64 0.02 -1.43
CA SER A 60 20.11 0.09 -1.36
C SER A 60 20.67 1.32 -2.05
N ASP A 61 21.58 2.00 -1.36
CA ASP A 61 22.44 3.05 -1.88
C ASP A 61 23.71 3.13 -1.00
N GLY A 62 24.81 3.69 -1.51
CA GLY A 62 26.04 3.91 -0.74
C GLY A 62 25.89 4.98 0.34
N ASN A 63 24.92 5.90 0.20
CA ASN A 63 24.74 7.06 1.06
C ASN A 63 23.31 7.22 1.60
N LEU A 64 22.54 6.13 1.73
CA LEU A 64 21.17 6.15 2.29
C LEU A 64 21.09 6.96 3.59
N ALA A 65 20.01 7.73 3.73
CA ALA A 65 19.68 8.39 4.99
C ALA A 65 19.38 7.36 6.09
N THR A 66 19.44 7.78 7.37
CA THR A 66 19.22 6.87 8.53
C THR A 66 17.85 6.20 8.49
N ASN A 67 16.79 6.97 8.19
CA ASN A 67 15.44 6.47 7.99
C ASN A 67 14.96 6.93 6.62
N PRO A 68 15.39 6.25 5.54
CA PRO A 68 15.29 6.78 4.20
C PRO A 68 13.90 6.58 3.59
N ILE A 69 13.04 5.77 4.21
CA ILE A 69 11.84 5.23 3.57
C ILE A 69 10.62 6.14 3.81
N THR A 70 9.87 6.39 2.74
CA THR A 70 8.52 6.94 2.77
C THR A 70 7.60 6.00 2.02
N ILE A 71 6.45 5.67 2.63
CA ILE A 71 5.45 4.77 2.07
C ILE A 71 4.16 5.56 1.86
N GLU A 72 3.63 5.45 0.64
CA GLU A 72 2.44 6.16 0.20
C GLU A 72 1.41 5.17 -0.36
N TYR A 73 0.12 5.48 -0.22
CA TYR A 73 -1.01 4.66 -0.62
C TYR A 73 -2.05 5.49 -1.38
N ARG A 74 -2.76 4.87 -2.33
CA ARG A 74 -4.04 5.38 -2.83
C ARG A 74 -4.97 4.24 -3.25
N ASP A 75 -6.26 4.53 -3.29
CA ASP A 75 -7.31 3.66 -3.84
C ASP A 75 -7.94 4.29 -5.11
N ASP A 76 -9.06 3.72 -5.55
CA ASP A 76 -9.79 4.17 -6.74
C ASP A 76 -10.60 5.47 -6.48
N ILE A 77 -10.78 5.85 -5.22
CA ILE A 77 -11.56 7.01 -4.78
C ILE A 77 -10.65 8.24 -4.63
N VAL A 78 -9.43 8.03 -4.11
CA VAL A 78 -8.44 9.07 -3.85
C VAL A 78 -7.44 9.15 -5.00
N ALA A 79 -7.45 10.26 -5.73
CA ALA A 79 -6.55 10.45 -6.87
C ALA A 79 -5.08 10.67 -6.47
N ASN A 80 -4.83 11.18 -5.27
CA ASN A 80 -3.49 11.50 -4.79
C ASN A 80 -2.95 10.38 -3.90
N LEU A 81 -1.63 10.19 -3.93
CA LEU A 81 -0.94 9.35 -2.96
C LEU A 81 -0.95 10.01 -1.59
N GLU A 82 -1.41 9.28 -0.58
CA GLU A 82 -1.42 9.68 0.82
C GLU A 82 -0.28 8.98 1.57
N ILE A 83 0.40 9.70 2.45
CA ILE A 83 1.50 9.15 3.24
C ILE A 83 0.93 8.26 4.35
N ILE A 84 1.32 6.98 4.35
CA ILE A 84 1.00 6.04 5.43
C ILE A 84 2.16 5.89 6.42
N ALA A 85 3.40 6.09 5.97
CA ALA A 85 4.58 6.13 6.82
C ALA A 85 5.65 7.05 6.21
N SER A 86 6.36 7.80 7.06
CA SER A 86 7.45 8.68 6.63
C SER A 86 8.61 8.59 7.62
N ALA A 87 9.84 8.76 7.13
CA ALA A 87 11.05 8.54 7.92
C ALA A 87 11.05 7.15 8.58
N GLU A 88 10.67 6.15 7.78
CA GLU A 88 10.66 4.74 8.15
C GLU A 88 12.07 4.13 7.98
N ALA A 89 12.41 3.18 8.85
CA ALA A 89 13.69 2.48 8.79
C ALA A 89 13.76 1.61 7.52
N ASN A 90 14.95 1.36 6.99
CA ASN A 90 15.13 0.40 5.91
C ASN A 90 15.36 -1.01 6.46
N ASP A 91 14.39 -1.54 7.23
CA ASP A 91 14.42 -2.90 7.79
C ASP A 91 13.69 -3.94 6.93
N GLY A 92 13.03 -3.48 5.87
CA GLY A 92 12.44 -4.29 4.81
C GLY A 92 10.96 -4.61 5.01
N THR A 93 10.30 -4.11 6.06
CA THR A 93 8.88 -4.36 6.28
C THR A 93 8.18 -3.25 7.06
N TYR A 94 6.90 -3.03 6.76
CA TYR A 94 6.01 -2.16 7.52
C TYR A 94 4.66 -2.85 7.68
N GLU A 95 4.21 -3.00 8.91
CA GLU A 95 2.90 -3.58 9.22
C GLU A 95 1.80 -2.58 8.85
N TRP A 96 0.99 -2.92 7.86
CA TRP A 96 -0.07 -2.06 7.34
C TRP A 96 -1.43 -2.77 7.44
N THR A 97 -2.43 -2.07 7.95
CA THR A 97 -3.82 -2.53 7.90
C THR A 97 -4.48 -1.89 6.69
N ALA A 98 -4.93 -2.72 5.74
CA ALA A 98 -5.63 -2.24 4.55
C ALA A 98 -6.94 -1.54 4.96
N PRO A 99 -7.31 -0.42 4.32
CA PRO A 99 -8.56 0.28 4.64
C PRO A 99 -9.80 -0.54 4.26
N ASP A 100 -10.95 -0.18 4.83
CA ASP A 100 -12.26 -0.74 4.49
C ASP A 100 -12.79 -0.16 3.17
N VAL A 101 -12.16 -0.54 2.05
CA VAL A 101 -12.53 -0.09 0.70
C VAL A 101 -12.36 -1.22 -0.31
N SER A 102 -13.26 -1.28 -1.29
CA SER A 102 -13.12 -2.16 -2.44
C SER A 102 -12.43 -1.38 -3.56
N SER A 103 -11.29 -1.87 -4.02
CA SER A 103 -10.49 -1.21 -5.05
C SER A 103 -9.84 -2.26 -5.94
N VAL A 104 -9.85 -2.02 -7.25
CA VAL A 104 -9.19 -2.89 -8.25
C VAL A 104 -7.87 -2.30 -8.73
N THR A 105 -7.59 -1.05 -8.41
CA THR A 105 -6.37 -0.32 -8.81
C THR A 105 -5.68 0.39 -7.65
N ALA A 106 -5.76 -0.18 -6.44
CA ALA A 106 -5.03 0.31 -5.28
C ALA A 106 -3.52 0.30 -5.56
N GLU A 107 -2.82 1.32 -5.08
CA GLU A 107 -1.37 1.44 -5.29
C GLU A 107 -0.66 1.71 -3.98
N ILE A 108 0.44 0.98 -3.77
CA ILE A 108 1.46 1.31 -2.78
C ILE A 108 2.70 1.78 -3.53
N LYS A 109 3.28 2.87 -3.05
CA LYS A 109 4.57 3.38 -3.52
C LYS A 109 5.51 3.52 -2.34
N VAL A 110 6.72 3.02 -2.52
CA VAL A 110 7.82 3.15 -1.56
C VAL A 110 8.91 4.00 -2.20
N THR A 111 9.34 5.04 -1.49
CA THR A 111 10.41 5.95 -1.91
C THR A 111 11.55 5.88 -0.89
N ALA A 112 12.80 5.77 -1.35
CA ALA A 112 13.98 5.99 -0.52
C ALA A 112 14.73 7.26 -0.92
N VAL A 113 15.33 7.90 0.07
CA VAL A 113 16.22 9.06 -0.11
C VAL A 113 17.60 8.81 0.47
N ASP A 114 18.61 9.41 -0.14
CA ASP A 114 19.97 9.45 0.39
C ASP A 114 20.27 10.77 1.14
N ASN A 115 21.47 10.89 1.71
CA ASN A 115 21.89 12.10 2.41
C ASN A 115 22.25 13.28 1.48
N PHE A 116 22.28 13.06 0.17
CA PHE A 116 22.59 14.06 -0.86
C PHE A 116 21.34 14.59 -1.58
N GLY A 117 20.15 14.08 -1.23
CA GLY A 117 18.87 14.48 -1.80
C GLY A 117 18.47 13.71 -3.06
N ASN A 118 19.21 12.67 -3.43
CA ASN A 118 18.82 11.75 -4.48
C ASN A 118 17.69 10.84 -3.98
N SER A 119 16.81 10.42 -4.89
CA SER A 119 15.63 9.65 -4.54
C SER A 119 15.33 8.57 -5.58
N GLY A 120 14.96 7.39 -5.11
CA GLY A 120 14.44 6.30 -5.94
C GLY A 120 13.13 5.77 -5.38
N SER A 121 12.28 5.21 -6.24
CA SER A 121 10.98 4.69 -5.83
C SER A 121 10.57 3.44 -6.61
N ALA A 122 9.73 2.62 -5.99
CA ALA A 122 9.02 1.52 -6.64
C ALA A 122 7.55 1.54 -6.21
N ASN A 123 6.67 1.06 -7.09
CA ASN A 123 5.23 0.98 -6.84
C ASN A 123 4.65 -0.33 -7.36
N SER A 124 3.52 -0.74 -6.79
CA SER A 124 2.75 -1.91 -7.19
C SER A 124 1.27 -1.58 -7.19
N VAL A 125 0.54 -2.16 -8.15
CA VAL A 125 -0.92 -1.99 -8.28
C VAL A 125 -1.59 -3.31 -8.00
N PHE A 126 -2.49 -3.34 -7.02
CA PHE A 126 -3.14 -4.53 -6.50
C PHE A 126 -4.63 -4.26 -6.25
N ALA A 127 -5.37 -5.30 -5.88
CA ALA A 127 -6.76 -5.18 -5.50
C ALA A 127 -6.92 -5.28 -3.98
N ILE A 128 -7.87 -4.53 -3.43
CA ILE A 128 -8.40 -4.73 -2.08
C ILE A 128 -9.82 -5.24 -2.25
N ALA A 129 -10.05 -6.46 -1.78
CA ALA A 129 -11.33 -7.11 -1.83
C ALA A 129 -11.97 -7.08 -0.45
N ASN A 130 -13.17 -6.53 -0.40
CA ASN A 130 -14.02 -6.63 0.77
C ASN A 130 -14.54 -8.07 0.79
N ASP A 131 -14.43 -8.77 1.92
CA ASP A 131 -15.11 -10.05 2.13
C ASP A 131 -16.64 -9.88 2.28
N TYR A 132 -17.15 -8.67 2.01
CA TYR A 132 -18.47 -8.45 1.45
C TYR A 132 -18.53 -9.06 0.05
N GLY A 133 -18.43 -10.39 -0.01
CA GLY A 133 -18.58 -11.14 -1.24
C GLY A 133 -19.84 -10.69 -1.93
N ASP A 134 -19.71 -10.37 -3.22
CA ASP A 134 -20.60 -10.96 -4.20
C ASP A 134 -22.08 -10.96 -3.74
N TYR A 135 -22.72 -9.80 -3.66
CA TYR A 135 -24.14 -9.73 -3.99
C TYR A 135 -24.28 -10.03 -5.49
N VAL A 136 -23.82 -11.19 -5.94
CA VAL A 136 -24.11 -11.72 -7.26
C VAL A 136 -25.40 -12.48 -7.13
N GLU A 137 -26.49 -11.72 -7.19
CA GLU A 137 -27.59 -12.23 -7.97
C GLU A 137 -27.15 -12.18 -9.43
N THR A 138 -26.50 -13.24 -9.91
CA THR A 138 -26.59 -13.52 -11.35
C THR A 138 -28.05 -13.86 -11.57
N LEU A 139 -28.88 -12.87 -11.89
CA LEU A 139 -30.19 -13.10 -12.49
C LEU A 139 -29.92 -13.71 -13.88
N VAL A 140 -29.62 -15.01 -13.94
CA VAL A 140 -29.70 -15.76 -15.19
C VAL A 140 -31.19 -15.82 -15.51
N SER A 141 -31.67 -14.86 -16.29
CA SER A 141 -33.01 -14.89 -16.86
C SER A 141 -33.05 -15.95 -17.96
N VAL A 142 -33.07 -17.22 -17.58
CA VAL A 142 -33.76 -18.24 -18.39
C VAL A 142 -35.24 -17.82 -18.26
N VAL A 143 -36.01 -17.46 -19.29
CA VAL A 143 -36.41 -18.25 -20.46
C VAL A 143 -37.08 -17.31 -21.50
N ASN A 144 -36.76 -17.46 -22.79
CA ASN A 144 -37.64 -17.10 -23.93
C ASN A 144 -38.27 -18.43 -24.46
N PRO A 145 -39.58 -18.49 -24.80
CA PRO A 145 -40.51 -19.57 -24.43
C PRO A 145 -40.66 -20.70 -25.49
N PRO A 146 -41.61 -21.66 -25.33
CA PRO A 146 -42.38 -22.06 -24.14
C PRO A 146 -41.97 -23.48 -23.68
N ILE A 147 -42.28 -23.89 -22.44
CA ILE A 147 -42.82 -25.22 -22.09
C ILE A 147 -42.87 -25.37 -20.55
N ILE A 148 -44.11 -25.47 -20.07
CA ILE A 148 -44.64 -26.09 -18.85
C ILE A 148 -44.58 -25.28 -17.53
N ASN A 149 -45.79 -25.05 -17.04
CA ASN A 149 -46.24 -24.49 -15.78
C ASN A 149 -45.59 -25.17 -14.54
N LEU A 150 -44.39 -24.74 -14.16
CA LEU A 150 -43.80 -25.01 -12.84
C LEU A 150 -44.12 -23.84 -11.89
N PRO A 151 -44.28 -24.09 -10.57
CA PRO A 151 -44.47 -23.01 -9.61
C PRO A 151 -43.23 -22.10 -9.62
N VAL A 152 -43.45 -20.83 -9.92
CA VAL A 152 -42.43 -19.77 -9.83
C VAL A 152 -42.02 -19.64 -8.37
N ILE A 153 -40.74 -19.80 -8.06
CA ILE A 153 -40.18 -19.45 -6.75
C ILE A 153 -40.00 -17.93 -6.76
N ASN A 154 -40.89 -17.20 -6.07
CA ASN A 154 -40.71 -15.77 -5.85
C ASN A 154 -39.81 -15.57 -4.63
N PHE A 155 -38.61 -15.04 -4.85
CA PHE A 155 -37.75 -14.54 -3.78
C PHE A 155 -38.17 -13.09 -3.51
N GLY A 156 -38.83 -12.85 -2.38
CA GLY A 156 -39.07 -11.50 -1.87
C GLY A 156 -38.08 -11.19 -0.77
N THR A 157 -37.37 -10.07 -0.86
CA THR A 157 -36.62 -9.54 0.27
C THR A 157 -37.58 -8.84 1.22
N VAL A 158 -37.49 -9.13 2.52
CA VAL A 158 -38.13 -8.34 3.57
C VAL A 158 -37.05 -7.45 4.14
N ASP A 159 -37.12 -6.17 3.87
CA ASP A 159 -36.24 -5.18 4.48
C ASP A 159 -36.71 -4.98 5.94
N THR A 160 -35.94 -5.47 6.91
CA THR A 160 -36.18 -5.17 8.33
C THR A 160 -35.03 -4.33 8.86
N PRO A 161 -35.28 -3.09 9.31
CA PRO A 161 -34.25 -2.27 9.91
C PRO A 161 -34.07 -2.72 11.36
N PHE A 162 -33.12 -3.63 11.67
CA PHE A 162 -32.35 -3.66 12.95
C PHE A 162 -31.49 -4.91 13.28
N PHE A 163 -31.18 -5.84 12.36
CA PHE A 163 -30.33 -7.00 12.74
C PHE A 163 -29.19 -7.27 11.75
N ASP A 164 -27.95 -7.16 12.25
CA ASP A 164 -26.65 -7.42 11.57
C ASP A 164 -26.36 -8.91 11.29
N THR A 165 -27.39 -9.73 11.01
CA THR A 165 -27.17 -11.04 10.38
C THR A 165 -28.34 -11.33 9.43
N PRO A 166 -28.12 -11.43 8.10
CA PRO A 166 -29.21 -11.76 7.19
C PRO A 166 -29.69 -13.18 7.45
N THR A 167 -30.93 -13.33 7.91
CA THR A 167 -31.60 -14.64 7.97
C THR A 167 -32.42 -14.81 6.71
N ILE A 168 -32.00 -15.76 5.84
CA ILE A 168 -32.79 -16.13 4.66
C ILE A 168 -34.00 -16.97 5.13
N LEU A 169 -35.21 -16.45 4.97
CA LEU A 169 -36.44 -17.17 5.28
C LEU A 169 -36.94 -17.93 4.03
N PHE A 170 -36.79 -19.25 4.04
CA PHE A 170 -37.40 -20.11 3.02
C PHE A 170 -38.85 -20.43 3.40
N THR A 171 -39.81 -19.81 2.71
CA THR A 171 -41.22 -20.24 2.82
C THR A 171 -41.53 -21.25 1.72
N PHE A 172 -41.61 -22.53 2.08
CA PHE A 172 -42.01 -23.58 1.13
C PHE A 172 -43.54 -23.57 1.03
N ALA A 173 -44.09 -23.30 -0.15
CA ALA A 173 -45.49 -23.61 -0.41
C ALA A 173 -45.66 -25.13 -0.43
N THR A 174 -46.37 -25.69 0.54
CA THR A 174 -46.67 -27.12 0.56
C THR A 174 -47.69 -27.43 -0.54
N ALA A 175 -47.23 -28.04 -1.64
CA ALA A 175 -48.14 -28.78 -2.51
C ALA A 175 -48.67 -30.02 -1.75
N PRO A 176 -49.90 -30.50 -2.02
CA PRO A 176 -50.54 -31.55 -1.21
C PRO A 176 -49.79 -32.89 -1.13
N ASN A 177 -48.77 -33.10 -1.98
CA ASN A 177 -48.09 -34.38 -2.15
C ASN A 177 -46.55 -34.28 -2.14
N ALA A 178 -45.97 -33.20 -1.63
CA ALA A 178 -44.51 -33.08 -1.54
C ALA A 178 -43.97 -33.71 -0.25
N PHE A 179 -43.07 -34.69 -0.36
CA PHE A 179 -42.30 -35.21 0.78
C PHE A 179 -41.53 -34.06 1.44
N PRO A 180 -41.50 -33.95 2.77
CA PRO A 180 -40.73 -32.89 3.42
C PRO A 180 -39.23 -33.13 3.20
N LEU A 181 -38.61 -32.32 2.33
CA LEU A 181 -37.15 -32.23 2.28
C LEU A 181 -36.69 -31.52 3.55
N ARG A 182 -36.09 -32.29 4.45
CA ARG A 182 -35.51 -31.78 5.70
C ARG A 182 -34.23 -31.03 5.37
N GLY A 183 -34.34 -29.75 5.02
CA GLY A 183 -33.18 -28.87 4.86
C GLY A 183 -32.45 -28.76 6.19
N GLN A 184 -31.26 -29.34 6.31
CA GLN A 184 -30.41 -29.16 7.47
C GLN A 184 -29.64 -27.85 7.28
N VAL A 185 -29.98 -26.83 8.08
CA VAL A 185 -29.18 -25.62 8.22
C VAL A 185 -27.90 -26.01 8.97
N ARG A 186 -26.76 -26.08 8.29
CA ARG A 186 -25.46 -26.17 8.98
C ARG A 186 -24.96 -24.75 9.22
N ARG A 187 -24.87 -24.38 10.50
CA ARG A 187 -24.10 -23.21 10.93
C ARG A 187 -22.62 -23.58 10.85
N PHE A 188 -21.82 -22.81 10.12
CA PHE A 188 -20.38 -22.83 10.30
C PHE A 188 -20.05 -21.91 11.47
N PRO A 189 -19.29 -22.38 12.48
CA PRO A 189 -18.86 -21.55 13.59
C PRO A 189 -17.80 -20.55 13.11
N VAL A 190 -17.86 -19.37 13.74
CA VAL A 190 -17.02 -18.18 13.50
C VAL A 190 -15.54 -18.51 13.42
#